data_AF-A0A8T0N3L4-F1
#
_entry.id   AF-A0A8T0N3L4-F1
#
_cell.length_a   1.000
_cell.length_b   1.000
_cell.length_c   1.000
_cell.angle_alpha   90.00
_cell.angle_beta   90.00
_cell.angle_gamma   90.00
#
_symmetry.space_group_name_H-M   'P 1'
#
loop_
_entity.id
_entity.type
_entity.pdbx_description
1 polymer ?
#
loop_
_entity_poly.entity_id
_entity_poly.type
_entity_poly.pdbx_seq_one_letter_code
_entity_poly.pdbx_strand_id
1 'polypeptide(L)'
;MAPPKALENIGETLHSQYERWQPKARYKLQLDPTVEEVKKLCNTCRKYARSERVLFHYNGHGVPKPTANGEIWVFNKSYTQYIPFPITDLDSWLKTPSIYVFDCSAAGIIVKAFLERLDWSSSSSASSQKDCFLLAACEAHQTLPQSAELPADVFTACLTTPIKMALHWFCKRSVLLVLWIILLLTRFLEGKMIVKLFLGS
;
A
#
# COMPACT_ATOMS: atom_id res chain seq x y z
N MET A 1 -21.55 1.24 11.70
CA MET A 1 -21.45 2.21 10.59
C MET A 1 -21.98 1.53 9.33
N ALA A 2 -22.73 2.23 8.47
CA ALA A 2 -23.21 1.64 7.21
C ALA A 2 -22.04 1.38 6.24
N PRO A 3 -22.07 0.34 5.39
CA PRO A 3 -20.93 -0.03 4.54
C PRO A 3 -20.40 1.10 3.63
N PRO A 4 -21.25 1.88 2.93
CA PRO A 4 -20.75 2.97 2.07
C PRO A 4 -20.00 4.05 2.86
N LYS A 5 -20.55 4.43 4.02
CA LYS A 5 -19.94 5.42 4.92
C LYS A 5 -18.64 4.91 5.53
N ALA A 6 -18.53 3.60 5.77
CA ALA A 6 -17.29 3.00 6.24
C ALA A 6 -16.20 3.08 5.17
N LEU A 7 -16.52 2.76 3.91
CA LEU A 7 -15.59 2.83 2.80
C LEU A 7 -15.08 4.25 2.55
N GLU A 8 -15.96 5.25 2.58
CA GLU A 8 -15.59 6.67 2.48
C GLU A 8 -14.62 7.08 3.60
N ASN A 9 -14.97 6.77 4.86
CA ASN A 9 -14.13 7.09 6.01
C ASN A 9 -12.76 6.41 5.96
N ILE A 10 -12.69 5.16 5.49
CA ILE A 10 -11.41 4.44 5.29
C ILE A 10 -10.56 5.18 4.25
N GLY A 11 -11.15 5.56 3.12
CA GLY A 11 -10.48 6.33 2.07
C GLY A 11 -9.94 7.67 2.56
N GLU A 12 -10.77 8.46 3.25
CA GLU A 12 -10.40 9.76 3.83
C GLU A 12 -9.29 9.63 4.89
N THR A 13 -9.37 8.58 5.71
CA THR A 13 -8.34 8.28 6.71
C THR A 13 -7.01 7.95 6.04
N LEU A 14 -7.02 7.06 5.04
CA LEU A 14 -5.81 6.69 4.29
C LEU A 14 -5.19 7.90 3.58
N HIS A 15 -6.04 8.76 2.99
CA HIS A 15 -5.62 10.03 2.40
C HIS A 15 -4.87 10.89 3.41
N SER A 16 -5.47 11.14 4.56
CA SER A 16 -4.90 11.98 5.62
C SER A 16 -3.58 11.42 6.16
N GLN A 17 -3.46 10.10 6.23
CA GLN A 17 -2.22 9.44 6.66
C GLN A 17 -1.07 9.68 5.68
N TYR A 18 -1.32 9.58 4.36
CA TYR A 18 -0.31 9.88 3.35
C TYR A 18 0.00 11.39 3.25
N GLU A 19 -1.02 12.23 3.34
CA GLU A 19 -0.87 13.70 3.31
C GLU A 19 0.07 14.19 4.43
N ARG A 20 0.01 13.57 5.61
CA ARG A 20 0.95 13.85 6.70
C ARG A 20 2.42 13.62 6.32
N TRP A 21 2.71 12.63 5.46
CA TRP A 21 4.06 12.35 4.99
C TRP A 21 4.49 13.27 3.84
N GLN A 22 3.57 13.58 2.92
CA GLN A 22 3.83 14.44 1.77
C GLN A 22 2.68 15.44 1.54
N PRO A 23 2.65 16.58 2.26
CA PRO A 23 1.50 17.49 2.24
C PRO A 23 1.36 18.28 0.94
N LYS A 24 2.41 18.33 0.10
CA LYS A 24 2.39 19.09 -1.17
C LYS A 24 1.98 18.24 -2.37
N ALA A 25 1.85 16.92 -2.21
CA ALA A 25 1.40 16.05 -3.29
C ALA A 25 -0.10 16.23 -3.56
N ARG A 26 -0.52 15.86 -4.78
CA ARG A 26 -1.94 15.76 -5.12
C ARG A 26 -2.40 14.33 -4.94
N TYR A 27 -3.50 14.18 -4.23
CA TYR A 27 -4.09 12.88 -3.95
C TYR A 27 -5.39 12.67 -4.73
N LYS A 28 -5.62 11.43 -5.12
CA LYS A 28 -6.84 10.98 -5.80
C LYS A 28 -7.23 9.63 -5.22
N LEU A 29 -8.39 9.57 -4.60
CA LEU A 29 -8.99 8.36 -4.06
C LEU A 29 -9.93 7.76 -5.09
N GLN A 30 -9.93 6.43 -5.18
CA GLN A 30 -10.91 5.69 -5.96
C GLN A 30 -11.31 4.48 -5.12
N LEU A 31 -12.59 4.43 -4.76
CA LEU A 31 -13.17 3.42 -3.87
C LEU A 31 -13.91 2.40 -4.72
N ASP A 32 -13.58 1.11 -4.55
CA ASP A 32 -14.12 -0.02 -5.32
C ASP A 32 -14.21 0.23 -6.85
N PRO A 33 -13.10 0.60 -7.52
CA PRO A 33 -13.15 1.02 -8.92
C PRO A 33 -13.50 -0.09 -9.93
N THR A 34 -13.86 0.35 -11.13
CA THR A 34 -13.72 -0.47 -12.35
C THR A 34 -12.35 -0.31 -13.03
N VAL A 35 -12.01 -1.22 -13.95
CA VAL A 35 -10.76 -1.16 -14.73
C VAL A 35 -10.64 0.18 -15.48
N GLU A 36 -11.72 0.67 -16.07
CA GLU A 36 -11.74 1.95 -16.80
C GLU A 36 -11.45 3.14 -15.88
N GLU A 37 -11.95 3.09 -14.64
CA GLU A 37 -11.71 4.12 -13.64
C GLU A 37 -10.25 4.11 -13.17
N VAL A 38 -9.68 2.92 -12.91
CA VAL A 38 -8.24 2.78 -12.60
C VAL A 38 -7.39 3.29 -13.75
N LYS A 39 -7.72 2.93 -14.99
CA LYS A 39 -7.02 3.40 -16.19
C LYS A 39 -7.07 4.92 -16.30
N LYS A 40 -8.26 5.52 -16.14
CA LYS A 40 -8.42 6.97 -16.18
C LYS A 40 -7.62 7.66 -15.07
N LEU A 41 -7.65 7.12 -13.86
CA LEU A 41 -6.91 7.61 -12.71
C LEU A 41 -5.40 7.61 -12.99
N CYS A 42 -4.86 6.46 -13.39
CA CYS A 42 -3.43 6.29 -13.67
C CYS A 42 -2.93 7.26 -14.75
N ASN A 43 -3.65 7.35 -15.88
CA ASN A 43 -3.30 8.27 -16.95
C ASN A 43 -3.39 9.75 -16.52
N THR A 44 -4.39 10.10 -15.71
CA THR A 44 -4.55 11.45 -15.17
C THR A 44 -3.39 11.81 -14.24
N CYS A 45 -3.05 10.91 -13.31
CA CYS A 45 -1.94 11.11 -12.37
C CYS A 45 -0.60 11.23 -13.10
N ARG A 46 -0.32 10.36 -14.08
CA ARG A 46 0.90 10.47 -14.90
C ARG A 46 0.96 11.78 -15.66
N LYS A 47 -0.12 12.17 -16.36
CA LYS A 47 -0.18 13.45 -17.09
C LYS A 47 0.11 14.64 -16.17
N TYR A 48 -0.39 14.60 -14.93
CA TYR A 48 -0.18 15.65 -13.95
C TYR A 48 1.27 15.67 -13.40
N ALA A 49 1.80 14.51 -13.03
CA ALA A 49 3.14 14.38 -12.45
C ALA A 49 4.26 14.68 -13.45
N ARG A 50 4.02 14.53 -14.77
CA ARG A 50 5.05 14.68 -15.81
C ARG A 50 6.24 13.76 -15.51
N SER A 51 7.38 14.35 -15.15
CA SER A 51 8.62 13.66 -14.77
C SER A 51 8.71 13.33 -13.27
N GLU A 52 7.77 13.78 -12.44
CA GLU A 52 7.73 13.45 -11.02
C GLU A 52 7.21 12.02 -10.78
N ARG A 53 7.50 11.51 -9.57
CA ARG A 53 7.10 10.16 -9.18
C ARG A 53 5.62 10.09 -8.85
N VAL A 54 4.95 9.05 -9.36
CA VAL A 54 3.56 8.73 -8.98
C VAL A 54 3.56 7.55 -8.02
N LEU A 55 2.85 7.70 -6.88
CA LEU A 55 2.57 6.60 -5.97
C LEU A 55 1.22 5.98 -6.31
N PHE A 56 1.21 4.65 -6.48
CA PHE A 56 0.00 3.86 -6.63
C PHE A 56 -0.13 2.93 -5.43
N HIS A 57 -1.19 3.12 -4.65
CA HIS A 57 -1.52 2.24 -3.52
C HIS A 57 -2.72 1.38 -3.90
N TYR A 58 -2.55 0.06 -3.81
CA TYR A 58 -3.61 -0.92 -3.99
C TYR A 58 -3.82 -1.70 -2.70
N ASN A 59 -5.05 -1.64 -2.18
CA ASN A 59 -5.51 -2.49 -1.09
C ASN A 59 -6.48 -3.54 -1.66
N GLY A 60 -6.10 -4.81 -1.59
CA GLY A 60 -6.82 -5.94 -2.19
C GLY A 60 -7.49 -6.85 -1.18
N HIS A 61 -7.94 -6.34 -0.02
CA HIS A 61 -8.51 -7.20 1.04
C HIS A 61 -9.92 -7.73 0.72
N GLY A 62 -10.71 -6.98 -0.06
CA GLY A 62 -12.10 -7.33 -0.42
C GLY A 62 -12.25 -8.15 -1.71
N VAL A 63 -11.15 -8.59 -2.32
CA VAL A 63 -11.10 -9.25 -3.63
C VAL A 63 -10.22 -10.52 -3.56
N PRO A 64 -10.27 -11.41 -4.57
CA PRO A 64 -9.40 -12.59 -4.61
C PRO A 64 -7.91 -12.23 -4.63
N LYS A 65 -7.06 -13.21 -4.31
CA LYS A 65 -5.60 -13.07 -4.38
C LYS A 65 -5.15 -12.83 -5.84
N PRO A 66 -4.02 -12.13 -6.06
CA PRO A 66 -3.44 -11.97 -7.38
C PRO A 66 -3.22 -13.32 -8.08
N THR A 67 -3.41 -13.36 -9.40
CA THR A 67 -3.29 -14.59 -10.19
C THR A 67 -1.84 -14.86 -10.56
N ALA A 68 -1.49 -16.12 -10.81
CA ALA A 68 -0.16 -16.50 -11.29
C ALA A 68 0.23 -15.87 -12.64
N ASN A 69 -0.76 -15.37 -13.39
CA ASN A 69 -0.57 -14.64 -14.64
C ASN A 69 -0.21 -13.15 -14.42
N GLY A 70 -0.08 -12.70 -13.17
CA GLY A 70 0.25 -11.33 -12.84
C GLY A 70 -0.95 -10.38 -12.94
N GLU A 71 -2.14 -10.82 -12.55
CA GLU A 71 -3.35 -9.99 -12.54
C GLU A 71 -3.75 -9.61 -11.12
N ILE A 72 -4.29 -8.40 -10.98
CA ILE A 72 -4.96 -7.92 -9.76
C ILE A 72 -6.45 -7.71 -10.03
N TRP A 73 -7.24 -7.68 -8.97
CA TRP A 73 -8.69 -7.68 -9.06
C TRP A 73 -9.30 -6.34 -8.69
N VAL A 74 -10.32 -5.96 -9.45
CA VAL A 74 -11.20 -4.79 -9.21
C VAL A 74 -12.66 -5.22 -9.39
N PHE A 75 -13.60 -4.29 -9.33
CA PHE A 75 -15.03 -4.59 -9.45
C PHE A 75 -15.58 -4.25 -10.84
N ASN A 76 -16.69 -4.88 -11.20
CA ASN A 76 -17.57 -4.35 -12.23
C ASN A 76 -18.49 -3.25 -11.66
N LYS A 77 -19.16 -2.49 -12.53
CA LYS A 77 -20.02 -1.35 -12.12
C LYS A 77 -21.16 -1.74 -11.17
N SER A 78 -21.64 -2.99 -11.25
CA SER A 78 -22.74 -3.51 -10.45
C SER A 78 -22.27 -4.20 -9.16
N TYR A 79 -20.97 -4.27 -8.89
CA TYR A 79 -20.37 -4.96 -7.74
C TYR A 79 -20.80 -6.44 -7.60
N THR A 80 -21.03 -7.10 -8.74
CA THR A 80 -21.45 -8.51 -8.80
C THR A 80 -20.31 -9.44 -9.17
N GLN A 81 -19.26 -8.92 -9.78
CA GLN A 81 -18.13 -9.71 -10.27
C GLN A 81 -16.81 -9.01 -9.98
N TYR A 82 -15.81 -9.82 -9.64
CA TYR A 82 -14.42 -9.40 -9.65
C TYR A 82 -13.88 -9.47 -11.08
N ILE A 83 -13.26 -8.38 -11.51
CA ILE A 83 -12.69 -8.24 -12.84
C ILE A 83 -11.17 -8.25 -12.71
N PRO A 84 -10.47 -9.24 -13.29
CA PRO A 84 -9.01 -9.26 -13.29
C PRO A 84 -8.50 -8.26 -14.32
N PHE A 85 -7.39 -7.60 -14.03
CA PHE A 85 -6.63 -6.89 -15.04
C PHE A 85 -5.12 -7.05 -14.80
N PRO A 86 -4.31 -7.08 -15.88
CA PRO A 86 -2.91 -7.44 -15.77
C PRO A 86 -2.08 -6.27 -15.26
N ILE A 87 -1.06 -6.58 -14.48
CA ILE A 87 -0.10 -5.61 -13.95
C ILE A 87 0.71 -4.92 -15.06
N THR A 88 0.85 -5.58 -16.22
CA THR A 88 1.46 -5.01 -17.42
C THR A 88 0.72 -3.76 -17.90
N ASP A 89 -0.61 -3.76 -17.81
CA ASP A 89 -1.44 -2.62 -18.19
C ASP A 89 -1.25 -1.48 -17.18
N LEU A 90 -1.24 -1.80 -15.89
CA LEU A 90 -0.96 -0.82 -14.82
C LEU A 90 0.39 -0.11 -15.03
N ASP A 91 1.46 -0.88 -15.28
CA ASP A 91 2.79 -0.34 -15.58
C ASP A 91 2.76 0.55 -16.84
N SER A 92 2.02 0.14 -17.87
CA SER A 92 1.90 0.92 -19.11
C SER A 92 1.22 2.28 -18.93
N TRP A 93 0.24 2.38 -18.02
CA TRP A 93 -0.50 3.62 -17.75
C TRP A 93 0.27 4.55 -16.84
N LEU A 94 0.90 4.02 -15.79
CA LEU A 94 1.62 4.82 -14.81
C LEU A 94 3.02 5.17 -15.27
N LYS A 95 3.75 4.29 -15.94
CA LYS A 95 5.14 4.51 -16.41
C LYS A 95 6.09 4.98 -15.29
N THR A 96 7.36 5.14 -15.64
CA THR A 96 8.39 5.64 -14.72
C THR A 96 8.44 7.18 -14.70
N PRO A 97 8.84 7.80 -13.58
CA PRO A 97 9.16 7.18 -12.30
C PRO A 97 7.90 6.87 -11.47
N SER A 98 7.84 5.71 -10.83
CA SER A 98 6.68 5.25 -10.04
C SER A 98 7.07 4.49 -8.77
N ILE A 99 6.15 4.45 -7.81
CA ILE A 99 6.21 3.59 -6.63
C ILE A 99 4.86 2.91 -6.44
N TYR A 100 4.87 1.62 -6.12
CA TYR A 100 3.68 0.81 -5.94
C TYR A 100 3.67 0.22 -4.54
N VAL A 101 2.50 0.27 -3.91
CA VAL A 101 2.23 -0.35 -2.60
C VAL A 101 1.10 -1.34 -2.79
N PHE A 102 1.37 -2.63 -2.55
CA PHE A 102 0.40 -3.71 -2.67
C PHE A 102 0.11 -4.31 -1.29
N ASP A 103 -0.98 -3.87 -0.68
CA ASP A 103 -1.52 -4.44 0.55
C ASP A 103 -2.58 -5.49 0.22
N CYS A 104 -2.11 -6.71 -0.04
CA CYS A 104 -2.96 -7.87 -0.28
C CYS A 104 -2.22 -9.17 0.08
N SER A 105 -2.99 -10.25 0.23
CA SER A 105 -2.41 -11.59 0.36
C SER A 105 -1.78 -12.03 -0.96
N ALA A 106 -0.70 -12.82 -0.88
CA ALA A 106 0.08 -13.25 -2.04
C ALA A 106 0.66 -12.09 -2.90
N ALA A 107 0.93 -10.93 -2.30
CA ALA A 107 1.44 -9.75 -3.01
C ALA A 107 2.78 -10.00 -3.72
N GLY A 108 3.59 -10.97 -3.27
CA GLY A 108 4.82 -11.39 -3.95
C GLY A 108 4.60 -11.90 -5.38
N ILE A 109 3.39 -12.38 -5.73
CA ILE A 109 3.03 -12.73 -7.12
C ILE A 109 3.10 -11.49 -8.03
N ILE A 110 2.63 -10.35 -7.54
CA ILE A 110 2.63 -9.08 -8.28
C ILE A 110 4.07 -8.63 -8.53
N VAL A 111 4.93 -8.70 -7.51
CA VAL A 111 6.35 -8.35 -7.62
C VAL A 111 7.03 -9.22 -8.66
N LYS A 112 6.79 -10.54 -8.64
CA LYS A 112 7.34 -11.47 -9.63
C LYS A 112 6.91 -11.10 -11.05
N ALA A 113 5.63 -10.79 -11.27
CA ALA A 113 5.13 -10.37 -12.58
C ALA A 113 5.77 -9.07 -13.10
N PHE A 114 6.07 -8.11 -12.21
CA PHE A 114 6.83 -6.92 -12.58
C PHE A 114 8.26 -7.25 -13.00
N LEU A 115 8.95 -8.12 -12.26
CA LEU A 115 10.35 -8.48 -12.52
C LEU A 115 10.50 -9.23 -13.85
N GLU A 116 9.64 -10.22 -14.12
CA GLU A 116 9.67 -10.98 -15.38
C GLU A 116 9.52 -10.06 -16.61
N ARG A 117 8.74 -8.98 -16.48
CA ARG A 117 8.60 -7.96 -17.51
C ARG A 117 9.84 -7.09 -17.67
N LEU A 118 10.52 -6.72 -16.58
CA LEU A 118 11.75 -5.94 -16.64
C LEU A 118 12.86 -6.73 -17.34
N ASP A 119 12.95 -8.02 -17.06
CA ASP A 119 13.93 -8.92 -17.69
C ASP A 119 13.67 -9.02 -19.20
N TRP A 120 12.40 -9.19 -19.62
CA TRP A 120 12.04 -9.19 -21.05
C TRP A 120 12.46 -7.90 -21.76
N SER A 121 12.22 -6.74 -21.13
CA SER A 121 12.57 -5.42 -21.67
C SER A 121 14.08 -5.17 -21.75
N SER A 122 14.90 -5.95 -21.04
CA SER A 122 16.37 -5.81 -21.01
C SER A 122 17.04 -6.44 -22.23
N SER A 123 16.33 -7.33 -22.94
CA SER A 123 16.77 -8.00 -24.17
C SER A 123 16.91 -7.05 -25.37
N SER A 124 16.30 -5.86 -25.29
CA SER A 124 16.28 -4.85 -26.34
C SER A 124 17.04 -3.60 -25.88
N SER A 125 18.39 -3.63 -25.98
CA SER A 125 19.38 -2.52 -26.08
C SER A 125 19.14 -1.13 -25.43
N ALA A 126 18.21 -1.00 -24.51
CA ALA A 126 17.88 0.21 -23.77
C ALA A 126 17.73 -0.19 -22.31
N SER A 127 18.87 -0.39 -21.65
CA SER A 127 19.04 -0.54 -20.21
C SER A 127 18.69 0.75 -19.47
N SER A 128 17.49 1.27 -19.68
CA SER A 128 16.92 2.28 -18.81
C SER A 128 16.38 1.50 -17.61
N GLN A 129 17.18 1.42 -16.53
CA GLN A 129 16.71 0.93 -15.24
C GLN A 129 15.39 1.64 -14.96
N LYS A 130 14.27 0.93 -15.07
CA LYS A 130 12.96 1.53 -14.83
C LYS A 130 12.95 1.99 -13.39
N ASP A 131 12.86 3.31 -13.20
CA ASP A 131 12.77 3.92 -11.88
C ASP A 131 11.41 3.58 -11.22
N CYS A 132 11.33 2.36 -10.70
CA CYS A 132 10.14 1.69 -10.22
C CYS A 132 10.43 1.04 -8.86
N PHE A 133 9.73 1.50 -7.82
CA PHE A 133 9.80 0.90 -6.49
C PHE A 133 8.56 0.06 -6.22
N LEU A 134 8.75 -1.15 -5.70
CA LEU A 134 7.67 -2.08 -5.40
C LEU A 134 7.71 -2.43 -3.90
N LEU A 135 6.61 -2.17 -3.20
CA LEU A 135 6.40 -2.54 -1.81
C LEU A 135 5.23 -3.52 -1.75
N ALA A 136 5.48 -4.73 -1.27
CA ALA A 136 4.49 -5.81 -1.20
C ALA A 136 4.36 -6.32 0.23
N ALA A 137 3.12 -6.55 0.67
CA ALA A 137 2.83 -6.88 2.07
C ALA A 137 3.34 -8.25 2.52
N CYS A 138 3.45 -9.22 1.62
CA CYS A 138 3.84 -10.59 1.94
C CYS A 138 4.37 -11.34 0.71
N GLU A 139 4.98 -12.50 0.93
CA GLU A 139 5.46 -13.37 -0.15
C GLU A 139 4.31 -14.02 -0.96
N ALA A 140 4.63 -14.58 -2.12
CA ALA A 140 3.66 -15.15 -3.07
C ALA A 140 2.78 -16.28 -2.49
N HIS A 141 3.31 -17.03 -1.52
CA HIS A 141 2.59 -18.14 -0.88
C HIS A 141 1.90 -17.74 0.45
N GLN A 142 2.13 -16.51 0.92
CA GLN A 142 1.67 -16.06 2.22
C GLN A 142 0.27 -15.43 2.16
N THR A 143 -0.42 -15.47 3.29
CA THR A 143 -1.71 -14.81 3.51
C THR A 143 -1.54 -13.81 4.64
N LEU A 144 -2.18 -12.64 4.51
CA LEU A 144 -2.14 -11.62 5.55
C LEU A 144 -2.74 -12.15 6.86
N PRO A 145 -2.26 -11.66 8.02
CA PRO A 145 -2.76 -12.10 9.32
C PRO A 145 -4.25 -11.76 9.48
N GLN A 146 -5.02 -12.73 9.97
CA GLN A 146 -6.47 -12.57 10.26
C GLN A 146 -6.76 -12.43 11.76
N SER A 147 -5.73 -12.25 12.59
CA SER A 147 -5.89 -12.10 14.03
C SER A 147 -6.70 -10.84 14.36
N ALA A 148 -7.67 -10.95 15.26
CA ALA A 148 -8.43 -9.81 15.77
C ALA A 148 -7.57 -8.81 16.58
N GLU A 149 -6.35 -9.18 16.95
CA GLU A 149 -5.44 -8.31 17.70
C GLU A 149 -4.75 -7.27 16.84
N LEU A 150 -4.65 -7.50 15.54
CA LEU A 150 -4.01 -6.60 14.59
C LEU A 150 -5.06 -6.05 13.62
N PRO A 151 -4.86 -4.84 13.10
CA PRO A 151 -5.74 -4.33 12.06
C PRO A 151 -5.56 -5.16 10.79
N ALA A 152 -6.57 -5.21 9.91
CA ALA A 152 -6.46 -5.95 8.65
C ALA A 152 -5.36 -5.37 7.75
N ASP A 153 -5.19 -4.04 7.78
CA ASP A 153 -4.24 -3.24 7.00
C ASP A 153 -2.87 -3.08 7.69
N VAL A 154 -2.33 -4.16 8.30
CA VAL A 154 -1.03 -4.12 9.01
C VAL A 154 0.06 -3.48 8.16
N PHE A 155 0.17 -3.87 6.88
CA PHE A 155 1.23 -3.38 6.00
C PHE A 155 1.08 -1.89 5.74
N THR A 156 -0.12 -1.45 5.34
CA THR A 156 -0.44 -0.03 5.18
C THR A 156 -0.19 0.74 6.48
N ALA A 157 -0.70 0.26 7.62
CA ALA A 157 -0.54 0.90 8.92
C ALA A 157 0.92 1.05 9.34
N CYS A 158 1.78 0.07 9.04
CA CYS A 158 3.23 0.16 9.26
C CYS A 158 3.87 1.26 8.41
N LEU A 159 3.45 1.41 7.15
CA LEU A 159 4.00 2.43 6.26
C LEU A 159 3.50 3.83 6.58
N THR A 160 2.22 3.96 6.93
CA THR A 160 1.55 5.26 7.03
C THR A 160 1.38 5.75 8.47
N THR A 161 1.38 4.86 9.46
CA THR A 161 1.24 5.18 10.90
C THR A 161 2.21 4.37 11.80
N PRO A 162 3.53 4.38 11.50
CA PRO A 162 4.52 3.47 12.10
C PRO A 162 4.56 3.53 13.63
N ILE A 163 4.46 4.71 14.24
CA ILE A 163 4.48 4.85 15.70
C ILE A 163 3.25 4.19 16.34
N LYS A 164 2.06 4.41 15.76
CA LYS A 164 0.81 3.82 16.26
C LYS A 164 0.86 2.30 16.16
N MET A 165 1.31 1.78 15.02
CA MET A 165 1.42 0.34 14.80
C MET A 165 2.49 -0.30 15.69
N ALA A 166 3.66 0.33 15.83
CA ALA A 166 4.73 -0.16 16.71
C ALA A 166 4.29 -0.24 18.18
N LEU A 167 3.63 0.80 18.70
CA LEU A 167 3.10 0.80 20.07
C LEU A 167 2.01 -0.27 20.24
N HIS A 168 1.08 -0.39 19.29
CA HIS A 168 0.03 -1.39 19.34
C HIS A 168 0.58 -2.81 19.33
N TRP A 169 1.51 -3.11 18.42
CA TRP A 169 2.19 -4.40 18.33
C TRP A 169 2.96 -4.73 19.61
N PHE A 170 3.68 -3.75 20.15
CA PHE A 170 4.48 -3.93 21.35
C PHE A 170 3.62 -4.22 22.58
N CYS A 171 2.56 -3.44 22.82
CA CYS A 171 1.63 -3.64 23.94
C CYS A 171 0.94 -5.01 23.90
N LYS A 172 0.70 -5.57 22.71
CA LYS A 172 0.09 -6.88 22.55
C LYS A 172 1.05 -8.04 22.79
N ARG A 173 2.34 -7.88 22.48
CA ARG A 173 3.35 -8.95 22.62
C ARG A 173 4.12 -8.93 23.95
N SER A 174 4.20 -7.78 24.62
CA SER A 174 5.00 -7.62 25.85
C SER A 174 4.14 -7.20 27.05
N VAL A 175 3.57 -8.19 27.76
CA VAL A 175 2.71 -7.96 28.94
C VAL A 175 3.46 -7.29 30.11
N LEU A 176 4.78 -7.50 30.20
CA LEU A 176 5.65 -6.98 31.27
C LEU A 176 6.07 -5.50 31.11
N LEU A 177 5.90 -4.87 29.94
CA LEU A 177 6.37 -3.51 29.66
C LEU A 177 5.26 -2.45 29.58
N VAL A 178 3.99 -2.81 29.74
CA VAL A 178 2.87 -1.84 29.72
C VAL A 178 3.05 -0.78 30.83
N LEU A 179 3.56 -1.18 32.01
CA LEU A 179 3.92 -0.27 33.09
C LEU A 179 5.07 0.68 32.74
N TRP A 180 6.04 0.22 31.94
CA TRP A 180 7.19 1.04 31.50
C TRP A 180 6.81 2.02 30.39
N ILE A 181 5.91 1.64 29.48
CA ILE A 181 5.38 2.54 28.44
C ILE A 181 4.55 3.67 29.03
N ILE A 182 3.76 3.42 30.08
CA ILE A 182 3.04 4.49 30.79
C ILE A 182 4.02 5.51 31.40
N LEU A 183 5.14 5.04 31.94
CA LEU A 183 6.24 5.86 32.46
C LEU A 183 7.02 6.61 31.37
N LEU A 184 7.15 6.03 30.18
CA LEU A 184 7.80 6.66 29.02
C LEU A 184 6.89 7.69 28.33
N LEU A 185 5.58 7.43 28.24
CA LEU A 185 4.58 8.34 27.67
C LEU A 185 4.32 9.56 28.55
N THR A 186 4.31 9.40 29.88
CA THR A 186 4.27 10.53 30.81
C THR A 186 5.49 11.44 30.62
N ARG A 187 6.69 10.88 30.42
CA ARG A 187 7.91 11.67 30.13
C ARG A 187 8.00 12.21 28.70
N PHE A 188 7.34 11.58 27.73
CA PHE A 188 7.27 12.05 26.34
C PHE A 188 6.28 13.21 26.19
N LEU A 189 5.13 13.18 26.87
CA LEU A 189 4.16 14.28 26.90
C LEU A 189 4.68 15.53 27.63
N GLU A 190 5.66 15.37 28.53
CA GLU A 190 6.42 16.48 29.13
C GLU A 190 7.48 17.09 28.19
N GLY A 191 7.58 16.64 26.93
CA GLY A 191 8.43 17.26 25.90
C GLY A 191 9.94 17.06 26.06
N LYS A 192 10.38 16.11 26.90
CA LYS A 192 11.80 15.94 27.26
C LYS A 192 12.58 14.89 26.46
N MET A 193 12.04 14.31 25.39
CA MET A 193 12.74 13.25 24.65
C MET A 193 12.58 13.34 23.13
N ILE A 194 13.72 13.51 22.43
CA ILE A 194 13.87 13.18 21.01
C ILE A 194 14.28 11.71 20.94
N VAL A 195 13.38 10.85 20.48
CA VAL A 195 13.68 9.43 20.29
C VAL A 195 14.31 9.26 18.90
N LYS A 196 15.63 9.02 18.85
CA LYS A 196 16.29 8.37 17.71
C LYS A 196 16.08 6.87 17.85
N LEU A 197 15.10 6.31 17.14
CA LEU A 197 14.93 4.86 17.03
C LEU A 197 16.02 4.31 16.10
N PHE A 198 17.06 3.73 16.70
CA PHE A 198 17.91 2.76 16.01
C PHE A 198 17.15 1.44 15.96
N LEU A 199 16.75 1.00 14.76
CA LEU A 199 16.34 -0.38 14.53
C LEU A 199 17.60 -1.15 14.11
N GLY A 200 18.20 -1.85 15.06
CA GLY A 200 19.28 -2.78 14.82
C GLY A 200 18.79 -4.22 14.98
N SER A 201 19.05 -5.02 13.96
CA SER A 201 19.53 -6.40 14.06
C SER A 201 20.46 -6.63 12.89
#